data_AF-A0A9D4IN15-F1
#
_entry.id   AF-A0A9D4IN15-F1
#
_cell.length_a   1.000
_cell.length_b   1.000
_cell.length_c   1.000
_cell.angle_alpha   90.00
_cell.angle_beta   90.00
_cell.angle_gamma   90.00
#
_symmetry.space_group_name_H-M   'P 1'
#
loop_
_entity.id
_entity.type
_entity.pdbx_description
1 polymer ?
#
loop_
_entity_poly.entity_id
_entity_poly.type
_entity_poly.pdbx_seq_one_letter_code
_entity_poly.pdbx_strand_id
1 'polypeptide(L)'
;METRTCSQIGGDLIPEGSRVVFDWDNTLKVYNKETRTITSRVAKKDLKNWKENRKCELFVISAIHPTRLNLETLLIEVEKLGLTDIFIKETDSAEIYPGKYARKGNVIICGYDKAEVFLDICSRLETSEVRNDNVETDPGQYGTGEDEPDAVHDGLDESVRIDGVDQKRTVLFFDDEEVNISNFSAIVEGSICYLVK
;
A
#
# COMPACT_ATOMS: atom_id res chain seq x y z
N MET A 1 7.79 10.04 -18.14
CA MET A 1 7.74 10.51 -16.76
C MET A 1 6.62 11.53 -16.69
N GLU A 2 5.56 11.25 -15.95
CA GLU A 2 4.42 12.17 -15.82
C GLU A 2 4.40 12.75 -14.40
N THR A 3 5.19 13.80 -14.20
CA THR A 3 5.15 14.61 -12.98
C THR A 3 4.13 15.71 -13.17
N ARG A 4 3.17 15.79 -12.26
CA ARG A 4 2.10 16.81 -12.27
C ARG A 4 2.22 17.66 -11.01
N THR A 5 1.63 18.84 -11.04
CA THR A 5 1.50 19.69 -9.85
C THR A 5 0.02 19.82 -9.51
N CYS A 6 -0.33 19.78 -8.23
CA CYS A 6 -1.69 20.05 -7.79
C CYS A 6 -1.71 20.90 -6.51
N SER A 7 -2.71 21.77 -6.39
CA SER A 7 -3.00 22.51 -5.16
C SER A 7 -4.02 21.80 -4.28
N GLN A 8 -4.84 20.94 -4.89
CA GLN A 8 -5.86 20.12 -4.23
C GLN A 8 -5.74 18.67 -4.69
N ILE A 9 -5.90 17.75 -3.73
CA ILE A 9 -5.95 16.32 -3.99
C ILE A 9 -7.43 15.94 -4.12
N GLY A 10 -7.95 16.05 -5.34
CA GLY A 10 -9.34 15.76 -5.68
C GLY A 10 -9.57 14.32 -6.13
N GLY A 11 -10.82 13.87 -6.06
CA GLY A 11 -11.19 12.52 -6.50
C GLY A 11 -11.08 12.33 -8.02
N ASP A 12 -11.06 13.40 -8.81
CA ASP A 12 -10.75 13.38 -10.24
C ASP A 12 -9.34 12.86 -10.54
N LEU A 13 -8.41 13.01 -9.59
CA LEU A 13 -7.04 12.50 -9.70
C LEU A 13 -6.90 11.03 -9.33
N ILE A 14 -7.92 10.41 -8.73
CA ILE A 14 -7.83 9.08 -8.09
C ILE A 14 -8.67 8.04 -8.86
N PRO A 15 -8.08 7.28 -9.79
CA PRO A 15 -8.76 6.19 -10.48
C PRO A 15 -9.19 5.07 -9.53
N GLU A 16 -10.21 4.33 -9.91
CA GLU A 16 -10.69 3.14 -9.18
C GLU A 16 -9.61 2.06 -9.09
N GLY A 17 -9.55 1.35 -7.96
CA GLY A 17 -8.61 0.25 -7.73
C GLY A 17 -7.15 0.67 -7.55
N SER A 18 -6.87 1.97 -7.43
CA SER A 18 -5.49 2.48 -7.35
C SER A 18 -4.86 2.28 -5.96
N ARG A 19 -3.53 2.21 -5.93
CA ARG A 19 -2.73 2.43 -4.71
C ARG A 19 -2.38 3.91 -4.61
N VAL A 20 -2.80 4.57 -3.55
CA VAL A 20 -2.57 6.00 -3.33
C VAL A 20 -1.67 6.16 -2.11
N VAL A 21 -0.51 6.77 -2.34
CA VAL A 21 0.53 6.98 -1.34
C VAL A 21 0.64 8.46 -1.07
N PHE A 22 0.46 8.85 0.18
CA PHE A 22 0.64 10.22 0.63
C PHE A 22 1.91 10.32 1.46
N ASP A 23 2.75 11.28 1.13
CA ASP A 23 3.59 11.85 2.17
C ASP A 23 2.74 12.44 3.31
N TRP A 24 3.31 12.46 4.51
CA TRP A 24 2.60 12.95 5.68
C TRP A 24 2.67 14.47 5.84
N ASP A 25 3.86 15.04 6.06
CA ASP A 25 4.02 16.43 6.47
C ASP A 25 3.83 17.38 5.28
N ASN A 26 3.02 18.44 5.46
CA ASN A 26 2.63 19.40 4.41
C ASN A 26 1.90 18.83 3.18
N THR A 27 1.87 17.52 3.01
CA THR A 27 1.13 16.81 1.97
C THR A 27 -0.27 16.44 2.46
N LEU A 28 -0.42 15.37 3.25
CA LEU A 28 -1.72 14.98 3.80
C LEU A 28 -2.04 15.70 5.12
N LYS A 29 -1.08 15.82 6.03
CA LYS A 29 -1.19 16.62 7.26
C LYS A 29 -0.80 18.06 6.96
N VAL A 30 -1.70 18.99 7.25
CA VAL A 30 -1.46 20.43 7.14
C VAL A 30 -1.46 21.02 8.55
N TYR A 31 -0.35 21.67 8.91
CA TYR A 31 -0.23 22.41 10.16
C TYR A 31 -0.61 23.89 9.95
N ASN A 32 -1.67 24.34 10.62
CA ASN A 32 -2.02 25.74 10.66
C ASN A 32 -1.21 26.43 11.77
N LYS A 33 -0.28 27.32 11.38
CA LYS A 33 0.60 28.04 12.30
C LYS A 33 -0.14 29.03 13.20
N GLU A 34 -1.24 29.61 12.73
CA GLU A 34 -2.01 30.62 13.46
C GLU A 34 -2.81 29.99 14.59
N THR A 35 -3.55 28.92 14.29
CA THR A 35 -4.37 28.19 15.27
C THR A 35 -3.59 27.13 16.03
N ARG A 36 -2.37 26.80 15.57
CA ARG A 36 -1.54 25.70 16.07
C ARG A 36 -2.25 24.34 16.03
N THR A 37 -3.10 24.13 15.02
CA THR A 37 -3.85 22.90 14.83
C THR A 37 -3.37 22.14 13.61
N ILE A 38 -3.52 20.81 13.64
CA ILE A 38 -3.32 19.95 12.47
C ILE A 38 -4.68 19.68 11.82
N THR A 39 -4.68 19.58 10.50
CA THR A 39 -5.85 19.20 9.69
C THR A 39 -5.41 18.27 8.57
N SER A 40 -6.35 17.49 8.02
CA SER A 40 -6.10 16.71 6.81
C SER A 40 -6.39 17.55 5.57
N ARG A 41 -5.49 17.57 4.58
CA ARG A 41 -5.69 18.23 3.28
C ARG A 41 -6.86 17.63 2.52
N VAL A 42 -7.07 16.32 2.67
CA VAL A 42 -8.21 15.60 2.08
C VAL A 42 -9.26 15.36 3.17
N ALA A 43 -10.53 15.64 2.88
CA ALA A 43 -11.59 15.38 3.85
C ALA A 43 -11.73 13.87 4.12
N LYS A 44 -11.95 13.49 5.38
CA LYS A 44 -12.11 12.09 5.80
C LYS A 44 -13.14 11.32 4.95
N LYS A 45 -14.26 11.98 4.61
CA LYS A 45 -15.33 11.40 3.78
C LYS A 45 -14.83 10.96 2.40
N ASP A 46 -13.89 11.70 1.82
CA ASP A 46 -13.38 11.44 0.47
C ASP A 46 -12.38 10.28 0.51
N LEU A 47 -11.48 10.27 1.51
CA LEU A 47 -10.59 9.13 1.77
C LEU A 47 -11.39 7.84 2.00
N LYS A 48 -12.46 7.91 2.81
CA LYS A 48 -13.35 6.79 3.06
C LYS A 48 -14.04 6.31 1.78
N ASN A 49 -14.55 7.24 0.97
CA ASN A 49 -15.15 6.92 -0.32
C ASN A 49 -14.16 6.25 -1.28
N TRP A 50 -12.90 6.72 -1.35
CA TRP A 50 -11.87 6.09 -2.19
C TRP A 50 -11.55 4.69 -1.72
N LYS A 51 -11.40 4.48 -0.40
CA LYS A 51 -11.16 3.15 0.18
C LYS A 51 -12.31 2.18 -0.06
N GLU A 52 -13.53 2.58 0.29
CA GLU A 52 -14.67 1.65 0.36
C GLU A 52 -15.38 1.47 -0.98
N ASN A 53 -15.62 2.57 -1.70
CA ASN A 53 -16.44 2.57 -2.91
C ASN A 53 -15.58 2.45 -4.17
N ARG A 54 -14.40 3.07 -4.19
CA ARG A 54 -13.47 2.97 -5.32
C ARG A 54 -12.39 1.90 -5.15
N LYS A 55 -12.46 1.12 -4.07
CA LYS A 55 -11.54 0.00 -3.79
C LYS A 55 -10.06 0.40 -3.84
N CYS A 56 -9.75 1.66 -3.51
CA CYS A 56 -8.38 2.13 -3.46
C CYS A 56 -7.68 1.64 -2.19
N GLU A 57 -6.40 1.34 -2.29
CA GLU A 57 -5.53 1.14 -1.13
C GLU A 57 -4.82 2.43 -0.81
N LEU A 58 -5.03 2.94 0.40
CA LEU A 58 -4.47 4.21 0.83
C LEU A 58 -3.30 3.96 1.79
N PHE A 59 -2.21 4.67 1.57
CA PHE A 59 -0.98 4.59 2.36
C PHE A 59 -0.53 5.98 2.82
N VAL A 60 0.01 6.05 4.03
CA VAL A 60 0.81 7.16 4.53
C VAL A 60 2.24 6.69 4.63
N ILE A 61 3.18 7.46 4.08
CA ILE A 61 4.61 7.24 4.25
C ILE A 61 5.27 8.54 4.72
N SER A 62 6.15 8.47 5.71
CA SER A 62 6.85 9.65 6.22
C SER A 62 8.33 9.36 6.42
N ALA A 63 9.18 10.32 6.05
CA ALA A 63 10.63 10.23 6.21
C ALA A 63 11.03 10.54 7.67
N ILE A 64 10.87 9.55 8.54
CA ILE A 64 11.19 9.61 9.97
C ILE A 64 11.99 8.37 10.35
N HIS A 65 13.05 8.54 11.15
CA HIS A 65 13.87 7.43 11.62
C HIS A 65 13.00 6.28 12.19
N PRO A 66 13.10 5.05 11.65
CA PRO A 66 12.11 3.99 11.85
C PRO A 66 12.23 3.32 13.22
N THR A 67 11.75 4.01 14.24
CA THR A 67 11.67 3.50 15.63
C THR A 67 10.22 3.33 16.04
N ARG A 68 9.99 2.47 17.03
CA ARG A 68 8.66 2.28 17.61
C ARG A 68 8.06 3.59 18.16
N LEU A 69 8.87 4.39 18.87
CA LEU A 69 8.44 5.67 19.43
C LEU A 69 7.99 6.66 18.33
N ASN A 70 8.75 6.74 17.24
CA ASN A 70 8.41 7.62 16.12
C ASN A 70 7.15 7.14 15.40
N LEU A 71 6.98 5.83 15.24
CA LEU A 71 5.75 5.26 14.68
C LEU A 71 4.55 5.59 15.57
N GLU A 72 4.67 5.39 16.89
CA GLU A 72 3.62 5.73 17.86
C GLU A 72 3.27 7.22 17.81
N THR A 73 4.26 8.10 17.62
CA THR A 73 4.03 9.55 17.46
C THR A 73 3.20 9.85 16.21
N LEU A 74 3.55 9.26 15.06
CA LEU A 74 2.78 9.42 13.83
C LEU A 74 1.36 8.85 13.97
N LEU A 75 1.22 7.70 14.62
CA LEU A 75 -0.08 7.06 14.86
C LEU A 75 -1.01 7.95 15.71
N ILE A 76 -0.47 8.65 16.71
CA ILE A 76 -1.22 9.62 17.51
C ILE A 76 -1.72 10.78 16.64
N GLU A 77 -0.93 11.25 15.68
CA GLU A 77 -1.37 12.31 14.75
C GLU A 77 -2.47 11.81 13.81
N VAL A 78 -2.31 10.59 13.27
CA VAL A 78 -3.34 9.92 12.45
C VAL A 78 -4.66 9.79 13.24
N GLU A 79 -4.58 9.39 14.50
CA GLU A 79 -5.73 9.28 15.40
C GLU A 79 -6.39 10.64 15.68
N LYS A 80 -5.59 11.69 15.95
CA LYS A 80 -6.11 13.06 16.16
C LYS A 80 -6.86 13.61 14.95
N LEU A 81 -6.46 13.21 13.75
CA LEU A 81 -7.17 13.56 12.51
C LEU A 81 -8.38 12.63 12.25
N GLY A 82 -8.59 11.63 13.10
CA GLY A 82 -9.66 10.65 12.97
C GLY A 82 -9.48 9.74 11.75
N LEU A 83 -8.25 9.46 11.32
CA LEU A 83 -7.95 8.71 10.11
C LEU A 83 -7.55 7.25 10.35
N THR A 84 -7.59 6.78 11.60
CA THR A 84 -7.18 5.41 11.99
C THR A 84 -7.88 4.34 11.15
N ASP A 85 -9.22 4.42 11.02
CA ASP A 85 -10.03 3.45 10.26
C ASP A 85 -9.78 3.48 8.75
N ILE A 86 -9.12 4.53 8.24
CA ILE A 86 -8.73 4.64 6.84
C ILE A 86 -7.47 3.83 6.58
N PHE A 87 -6.46 3.90 7.44
CA PHE A 87 -5.15 3.31 7.16
C PHE A 87 -4.85 2.02 7.94
N ILE A 88 -5.61 1.73 9.00
CA ILE A 88 -5.29 0.67 9.96
C ILE A 88 -6.53 -0.19 10.20
N LYS A 89 -6.34 -1.51 10.16
CA LYS A 89 -7.32 -2.52 10.58
C LYS A 89 -7.08 -2.88 12.05
N GLU A 90 -8.12 -3.31 12.75
CA GLU A 90 -8.01 -3.74 14.16
C GLU A 90 -7.01 -4.91 14.35
N THR A 91 -6.89 -5.76 13.34
CA THR A 91 -5.96 -6.90 13.31
C THR A 91 -4.51 -6.53 13.00
N ASP A 92 -4.25 -5.27 12.63
CA ASP A 92 -2.90 -4.85 12.27
C ASP A 92 -2.01 -4.74 13.53
N SER A 93 -0.89 -5.45 13.50
CA SER A 93 0.16 -5.31 14.50
C SER A 93 1.24 -4.33 14.02
N ALA A 94 1.98 -3.75 14.96
CA ALA A 94 3.11 -2.90 14.62
C ALA A 94 4.32 -3.76 14.24
N GLU A 95 4.92 -3.46 13.09
CA GLU A 95 6.11 -4.13 12.58
C GLU A 95 7.29 -3.15 12.55
N ILE A 96 8.43 -3.55 13.11
CA ILE A 96 9.66 -2.76 13.12
C ILE A 96 10.74 -3.55 12.40
N TYR A 97 11.26 -3.00 11.30
CA TYR A 97 12.40 -3.53 10.57
C TYR A 97 13.58 -2.58 10.79
N PRO A 98 14.52 -2.93 11.71
CA PRO A 98 15.61 -2.05 12.09
C PRO A 98 16.38 -1.51 10.89
N GLY A 99 16.57 -0.18 10.87
CA GLY A 99 17.30 0.51 9.81
C GLY A 99 16.57 0.65 8.48
N LYS A 100 15.33 0.12 8.34
CA LYS A 100 14.57 0.17 7.08
C LYS A 100 13.25 0.93 7.24
N TYR A 101 12.29 0.35 7.96
CA TYR A 101 10.99 0.98 8.17
C TYR A 101 10.32 0.48 9.46
N ALA A 102 9.35 1.26 9.95
CA ALA A 102 8.39 0.83 10.95
C ALA A 102 6.99 1.12 10.42
N ARG A 103 6.04 0.21 10.60
CA ARG A 103 4.66 0.37 10.13
C ARG A 103 3.63 -0.21 11.07
N LYS A 104 2.39 0.27 10.96
CA LYS A 104 1.19 -0.40 11.47
C LYS A 104 0.08 -0.17 10.46
N GLY A 105 -0.48 -1.25 9.91
CA GLY A 105 -1.33 -1.14 8.73
C GLY A 105 -0.62 -0.37 7.63
N ASN A 106 -1.33 0.49 6.92
CA ASN A 106 -0.77 1.30 5.83
C ASN A 106 -0.17 2.64 6.27
N VAL A 107 0.12 2.81 7.57
CA VAL A 107 0.90 3.95 8.10
C VAL A 107 2.35 3.50 8.25
N ILE A 108 3.25 4.15 7.51
CA ILE A 108 4.65 3.76 7.34
C ILE A 108 5.55 4.93 7.71
N ILE A 109 6.61 4.66 8.46
CA ILE A 109 7.76 5.54 8.57
C ILE A 109 9.00 4.83 8.04
N CYS A 110 9.81 5.55 7.30
CA CYS A 110 11.06 5.07 6.72
C CYS A 110 12.12 6.18 6.81
N GLY A 111 13.35 5.86 6.40
CA GLY A 111 14.32 6.92 6.11
C GLY A 111 13.89 7.74 4.89
N TYR A 112 14.87 8.13 4.07
CA TYR A 112 14.62 8.87 2.83
C TYR A 112 14.29 7.97 1.63
N ASP A 113 14.16 6.65 1.85
CA ASP A 113 13.97 5.58 0.86
C ASP A 113 12.48 5.19 0.69
N LYS A 114 11.61 6.20 0.54
CA LYS A 114 10.14 6.00 0.47
C LYS A 114 9.72 5.02 -0.64
N ALA A 115 10.34 5.12 -1.81
CA ALA A 115 9.97 4.34 -2.99
C ALA A 115 10.32 2.86 -2.82
N GLU A 116 11.53 2.56 -2.36
CA GLU A 116 12.04 1.22 -2.11
C GLU A 116 11.25 0.54 -0.98
N VAL A 117 10.96 1.27 0.09
CA VAL A 117 10.14 0.77 1.21
C VAL A 117 8.72 0.48 0.73
N PHE A 118 8.12 1.35 -0.07
CA PHE A 118 6.78 1.12 -0.62
C PHE A 118 6.73 -0.16 -1.48
N LEU A 119 7.72 -0.39 -2.34
CA LEU A 119 7.79 -1.60 -3.17
C LEU A 119 7.98 -2.88 -2.34
N ASP A 120 8.87 -2.86 -1.34
CA ASP A 120 9.07 -4.01 -0.44
C ASP A 120 7.77 -4.37 0.31
N ILE A 121 7.06 -3.36 0.80
CA ILE A 121 5.77 -3.55 1.46
C ILE A 121 4.73 -4.14 0.49
N CYS A 122 4.58 -3.58 -0.72
CA CYS A 122 3.63 -4.10 -1.70
C CYS A 122 3.90 -5.57 -2.04
N SER A 123 5.17 -5.91 -2.28
CA SER A 123 5.58 -7.28 -2.62
C SER A 123 5.20 -8.29 -1.52
N ARG A 124 5.32 -7.88 -0.24
CA ARG A 124 4.95 -8.73 0.92
C ARG A 124 3.44 -8.88 1.08
N LEU A 125 2.68 -7.83 0.80
CA LEU A 125 1.22 -7.88 0.83
C LEU A 125 0.69 -8.85 -0.24
N GLU A 126 1.20 -8.75 -1.46
CA GLU A 126 0.85 -9.64 -2.57
C GLU A 126 1.21 -11.11 -2.27
N THR A 127 2.41 -11.36 -1.72
CA THR A 127 2.83 -12.72 -1.32
C THR A 127 1.93 -13.32 -0.22
N SER A 128 1.38 -12.47 0.66
CA SER A 128 0.50 -12.92 1.73
C SER A 128 -0.91 -13.24 1.23
N GLU A 129 -1.40 -12.56 0.19
CA GLU A 129 -2.69 -12.84 -0.44
C GLU A 129 -2.66 -14.19 -1.17
N VAL A 130 -1.61 -14.48 -1.95
CA VAL A 130 -1.46 -15.75 -2.70
C VAL A 130 -1.40 -16.99 -1.79
N ARG A 131 -0.93 -16.85 -0.55
CA ARG A 131 -0.89 -17.97 0.41
C ARG A 131 -2.27 -18.32 0.97
N ASN A 132 -3.19 -17.37 1.02
CA ASN A 132 -4.54 -17.60 1.56
C ASN A 132 -5.48 -18.23 0.53
N ASP A 133 -5.23 -18.04 -0.77
CA ASP A 133 -6.05 -18.63 -1.85
C ASP A 133 -5.70 -20.10 -2.15
N ASN A 134 -4.56 -20.60 -1.62
CA ASN A 134 -4.10 -21.98 -1.83
C ASN A 134 -4.48 -22.96 -0.70
N VAL A 135 -5.44 -22.62 0.15
CA VAL A 135 -5.99 -23.55 1.15
C VAL A 135 -7.43 -23.89 0.77
N GLU A 136 -7.60 -24.58 -0.36
CA GLU A 136 -8.78 -25.44 -0.51
C GLU A 136 -8.60 -26.66 0.40
N THR A 137 -9.44 -26.69 1.43
CA THR A 137 -9.66 -27.86 2.29
C THR A 137 -10.25 -29.00 1.45
N ASP A 138 -9.53 -30.11 1.31
CA ASP A 138 -10.13 -31.38 0.91
C ASP A 138 -10.48 -32.19 2.18
N PRO A 139 -11.78 -32.36 2.51
CA PRO A 139 -12.19 -33.14 3.66
C PRO A 139 -12.34 -34.61 3.28
N GLY A 140 -11.26 -35.38 3.39
CA GLY A 140 -11.26 -36.79 3.79
C GLY A 140 -11.81 -37.83 2.80
N GLN A 141 -10.98 -38.83 2.51
CA GLN A 141 -11.46 -40.20 2.31
C GLN A 141 -10.44 -41.21 2.85
N TYR A 142 -10.83 -41.91 3.91
CA TYR A 142 -10.25 -43.19 4.30
C TYR A 142 -10.63 -44.24 3.24
N GLY A 143 -9.64 -44.92 2.67
CA GLY A 143 -9.84 -46.07 1.80
C GLY A 143 -8.57 -46.91 1.75
N THR A 144 -8.62 -48.08 2.37
CA THR A 144 -7.59 -49.13 2.39
C THR A 144 -7.44 -49.82 1.04
N GLY A 145 -6.22 -50.16 0.61
CA GLY A 145 -6.00 -51.15 -0.44
C GLY A 145 -4.69 -50.97 -1.19
N GLU A 146 -3.80 -51.93 -1.04
CA GLU A 146 -2.54 -52.11 -1.77
C GLU A 146 -2.82 -52.43 -3.26
N ASP A 147 -2.04 -51.86 -4.19
CA ASP A 147 -1.42 -52.55 -5.33
C ASP A 147 -0.60 -51.56 -6.20
N GLU A 148 0.60 -52.00 -6.57
CA GLU A 148 1.65 -51.30 -7.32
C GLU A 148 1.41 -51.31 -8.86
N PRO A 149 2.23 -50.56 -9.65
CA PRO A 149 1.80 -49.81 -10.83
C PRO A 149 2.01 -50.57 -12.15
N ASP A 150 1.33 -50.12 -13.21
CA ASP A 150 1.95 -49.97 -14.54
C ASP A 150 1.01 -49.35 -15.60
N ALA A 151 1.66 -48.68 -16.56
CA ALA A 151 1.30 -48.60 -17.98
C ALA A 151 0.43 -47.43 -18.55
N VAL A 152 1.19 -46.46 -19.09
CA VAL A 152 1.13 -45.80 -20.43
C VAL A 152 0.07 -44.79 -20.88
N HIS A 153 0.63 -43.75 -21.53
CA HIS A 153 0.11 -42.85 -22.58
C HIS A 153 -0.96 -41.84 -22.17
N ASP A 154 -0.90 -40.55 -22.52
CA ASP A 154 -0.45 -39.97 -23.78
C ASP A 154 0.12 -38.56 -23.55
N GLY A 155 1.22 -38.25 -24.23
CA GLY A 155 1.73 -36.88 -24.31
C GLY A 155 0.90 -36.08 -25.30
N LEU A 156 0.09 -35.16 -24.80
CA LEU A 156 -0.41 -34.02 -25.57
C LEU A 156 -0.18 -32.72 -24.80
N ASP A 157 0.56 -31.87 -25.49
CA ASP A 157 0.79 -30.46 -25.30
C ASP A 157 -0.51 -29.70 -24.96
N GLU A 158 -0.53 -29.05 -23.80
CA GLU A 158 -1.24 -27.79 -23.68
C GLU A 158 -0.46 -26.91 -22.71
N SER A 159 0.31 -26.00 -23.29
CA SER A 159 0.77 -24.78 -22.64
C SER A 159 -0.40 -24.16 -21.87
N VAL A 160 -0.45 -24.37 -20.55
CA VAL A 160 -1.26 -23.56 -19.65
C VAL A 160 -0.61 -22.18 -19.65
N ARG A 161 -1.03 -21.36 -20.62
CA ARG A 161 -0.93 -19.92 -20.48
C ARG A 161 -1.79 -19.58 -19.27
N ILE A 162 -1.12 -19.35 -18.15
CA ILE A 162 -1.73 -18.66 -17.02
C ILE A 162 -1.93 -17.21 -17.51
N ASP A 163 -3.03 -17.00 -18.25
CA ASP A 163 -3.57 -15.68 -18.54
C ASP A 163 -4.20 -15.14 -17.24
N GLY A 164 -3.35 -14.86 -16.27
CA GLY A 164 -3.62 -14.03 -15.11
C GLY A 164 -2.69 -12.85 -15.20
N VAL A 165 -2.92 -11.97 -16.19
CA VAL A 165 -2.18 -10.72 -16.28
C VAL A 165 -2.46 -9.94 -15.01
N ASP A 166 -1.49 -9.97 -14.11
CA ASP A 166 -1.31 -9.06 -12.99
C ASP A 166 -1.53 -7.64 -13.52
N GLN A 167 -2.75 -7.12 -13.41
CA GLN A 167 -3.00 -5.73 -13.68
C GLN A 167 -2.35 -4.95 -12.55
N LYS A 168 -1.07 -4.62 -12.75
CA LYS A 168 -0.26 -3.79 -11.86
C LYS A 168 -1.10 -2.55 -11.53
N ARG A 169 -1.63 -2.50 -10.31
CA ARG A 169 -2.54 -1.42 -9.88
C ARG A 169 -1.87 -0.07 -10.11
N THR A 170 -2.63 0.90 -10.57
CA THR A 170 -2.09 2.26 -10.76
C THR A 170 -1.60 2.79 -9.43
N VAL A 171 -0.35 3.26 -9.38
CA VAL A 171 0.24 3.87 -8.18
C VAL A 171 0.23 5.38 -8.34
N LEU A 172 -0.36 6.07 -7.37
CA LEU A 172 -0.33 7.52 -7.26
C LEU A 172 0.47 7.92 -6.04
N PHE A 173 1.39 8.87 -6.21
CA PHE A 173 2.20 9.40 -5.12
C PHE A 173 2.07 10.91 -5.01
N PHE A 174 1.79 11.40 -3.80
CA PHE A 174 1.67 12.81 -3.49
C PHE A 174 2.74 13.19 -2.48
N ASP A 175 3.50 14.24 -2.76
CA ASP A 175 4.57 14.75 -1.89
C ASP A 175 4.77 16.25 -2.17
N ASP A 176 5.19 17.03 -1.18
CA ASP A 176 5.48 18.46 -1.33
C ASP A 176 6.95 18.74 -1.73
N GLU A 177 7.80 17.71 -1.73
CA GLU A 177 9.22 17.83 -2.10
C GLU A 177 9.51 17.23 -3.49
N GLU A 178 10.11 18.05 -4.38
CA GLU A 178 10.47 17.65 -5.75
C GLU A 178 11.43 16.46 -5.81
N VAL A 179 12.31 16.31 -4.81
CA VAL A 179 13.27 15.21 -4.73
C VAL A 179 12.56 13.87 -4.51
N ASN A 180 11.55 13.84 -3.64
CA ASN A 180 10.77 12.63 -3.37
C ASN A 180 9.97 12.23 -4.61
N ILE A 181 9.36 13.20 -5.30
CA ILE A 181 8.64 12.99 -6.56
C ILE A 181 9.56 12.39 -7.63
N SER A 182 10.77 12.95 -7.78
CA SER A 182 11.75 12.49 -8.77
C SER A 182 12.24 11.08 -8.46
N ASN A 183 12.57 10.80 -7.20
CA ASN A 183 13.02 9.48 -6.77
C ASN A 183 11.92 8.42 -6.90
N PHE A 184 10.70 8.72 -6.44
CA PHE A 184 9.59 7.78 -6.47
C PHE A 184 9.19 7.40 -7.90
N SER A 185 9.07 8.38 -8.79
CA SER A 185 8.74 8.12 -10.20
C SER A 185 9.85 7.39 -10.97
N ALA A 186 11.11 7.53 -10.56
CA ALA A 186 12.23 6.79 -11.15
C ALA A 186 12.27 5.31 -10.71
N ILE A 187 11.83 5.02 -9.48
CA ILE A 187 11.93 3.68 -8.87
C ILE A 187 10.63 2.88 -9.03
N VAL A 188 9.48 3.53 -8.89
CA VAL A 188 8.16 2.90 -9.00
C VAL A 188 7.64 3.07 -10.42
N GLU A 189 8.03 2.16 -11.30
CA GLU A 189 7.68 2.19 -12.73
C GLU A 189 6.15 2.24 -12.95
N GLY A 190 5.72 3.20 -13.75
CA GLY A 190 4.31 3.42 -14.08
C GLY A 190 3.54 4.24 -13.04
N SER A 191 4.20 4.73 -11.98
CA SER A 191 3.56 5.63 -11.03
C SER A 191 3.26 7.01 -11.62
N ILE A 192 2.19 7.62 -11.14
CA ILE A 192 1.81 9.01 -11.41
C ILE A 192 2.12 9.82 -10.16
N CYS A 193 3.04 10.78 -10.25
CA CYS A 193 3.49 11.55 -9.09
C CYS A 193 3.02 13.01 -9.17
N TYR A 194 2.50 13.51 -8.06
CA TYR A 194 1.95 14.84 -7.90
C TYR A 194 2.72 15.62 -6.85
N LEU A 195 3.38 16.69 -7.30
CA LEU A 195 3.97 17.69 -6.43
C LEU A 195 2.84 18.57 -5.85
N VAL A 196 2.65 18.51 -4.55
CA VAL A 196 1.62 19.27 -3.83
C VAL A 196 2.17 20.65 -3.48
N LYS A 197 1.44 21.72 -3.85
CA LYS A 197 1.81 23.12 -3.54
C LYS A 197 0.72 23.86 -2.76
#